data_AF-A0A3S2TU78-F1
#
_entry.id   AF-A0A3S2TU78-F1
#
_cell.length_a   1.000
_cell.length_b   1.000
_cell.length_c   1.000
_cell.angle_alpha   90.00
_cell.angle_beta   90.00
_cell.angle_gamma   90.00
#
_symmetry.space_group_name_H-M   'P 1'
#
loop_
_entity.id
_entity.type
_entity.pdbx_description
1 polymer ?
#
loop_
_entity_poly.entity_id
_entity_poly.type
_entity_poly.pdbx_seq_one_letter_code
_entity_poly.pdbx_strand_id
1 'polypeptide(L)'
;MENYYEKLVGLYEETKAAYDKLNGLQSALDRQVSRIYHDIEKSEFDLEKGNEYALRLKETLQNRRVVKDELKKLAPVYRMLRDNVSWVEEQYTKVVAKSYELKASLNVTKTINGVLSDIG
;
A
#
# COMPACT_ATOMS: atom_id res chain seq x y z
N MET A 1 -17.96 6.83 19.58
CA MET A 1 -17.31 5.52 19.35
C MET A 1 -16.54 5.61 18.04
N GLU A 2 -15.36 5.00 17.94
CA GLU A 2 -14.54 5.10 16.74
C GLU A 2 -15.14 4.36 15.53
N ASN A 3 -14.99 4.90 14.33
CA ASN A 3 -15.39 4.21 13.09
C ASN A 3 -14.24 3.32 12.58
N TYR A 4 -14.19 2.08 13.05
CA TYR A 4 -13.15 1.12 12.66
C TYR A 4 -13.18 0.75 11.17
N TYR A 5 -14.34 0.87 10.52
CA TYR A 5 -14.45 0.65 9.08
C TYR A 5 -13.68 1.71 8.29
N GLU A 6 -13.90 2.99 8.59
CA GLU A 6 -13.15 4.09 7.95
C GLU A 6 -11.64 3.96 8.18
N LYS A 7 -11.22 3.57 9.39
CA LYS A 7 -9.79 3.30 9.68
C LYS A 7 -9.22 2.18 8.82
N LEU A 8 -9.97 1.08 8.62
CA LEU A 8 -9.54 -0.04 7.78
C LEU A 8 -9.41 0.39 6.30
N VAL A 9 -10.38 1.13 5.78
CA VAL A 9 -10.35 1.66 4.41
C VAL A 9 -9.17 2.62 4.24
N GLY A 10 -8.95 3.52 5.19
CA GLY A 10 -7.80 4.43 5.19
C GLY A 10 -6.47 3.68 5.15
N LEU A 11 -6.31 2.66 5.99
CA LEU A 11 -5.11 1.83 6.01
C LEU A 11 -4.89 1.10 4.67
N TYR A 12 -5.95 0.62 4.04
CA TYR A 12 -5.88 -0.02 2.72
C TYR A 12 -5.37 0.95 1.65
N GLU A 13 -5.94 2.15 1.57
CA GLU A 13 -5.53 3.15 0.59
C GLU A 13 -4.08 3.61 0.79
N GLU A 14 -3.68 3.84 2.03
CA GLU A 14 -2.28 4.18 2.38
C GLU A 14 -1.32 3.05 1.99
N THR A 15 -1.67 1.81 2.32
CA THR A 15 -0.87 0.63 1.99
C THR A 15 -0.76 0.43 0.48
N LYS A 16 -1.86 0.62 -0.26
CA LYS A 16 -1.91 0.54 -1.72
C LYS A 16 -1.02 1.61 -2.35
N ALA A 17 -1.13 2.87 -1.91
CA ALA A 17 -0.32 3.97 -2.42
C ALA A 17 1.18 3.74 -2.19
N ALA A 18 1.55 3.26 -0.99
CA ALA A 18 2.94 2.91 -0.69
C ALA A 18 3.44 1.75 -1.57
N TYR A 19 2.63 0.71 -1.77
CA TYR A 19 2.96 -0.43 -2.61
C TYR A 19 3.16 -0.03 -4.07
N ASP A 20 2.22 0.74 -4.64
CA ASP A 20 2.28 1.24 -6.02
C ASP A 20 3.52 2.11 -6.24
N LYS A 21 3.84 3.00 -5.28
CA LYS A 21 5.04 3.84 -5.32
C LYS A 21 6.33 3.02 -5.33
N LEU A 22 6.47 2.06 -4.41
CA LEU A 22 7.66 1.22 -4.33
C LEU A 22 7.82 0.35 -5.58
N ASN A 23 6.73 -0.18 -6.12
CA ASN A 23 6.75 -0.97 -7.34
C ASN A 23 7.18 -0.13 -8.56
N GLY A 24 6.71 1.11 -8.63
CA GLY A 24 7.16 2.11 -9.60
C GLY A 24 8.67 2.41 -9.49
N LEU A 25 9.18 2.57 -8.27
CA LEU A 25 10.61 2.76 -8.02
C LEU A 25 11.44 1.54 -8.45
N GLN A 26 10.99 0.32 -8.14
CA GLN A 26 11.66 -0.90 -8.56
C GLN A 26 11.75 -0.96 -10.10
N SER A 27 10.64 -0.66 -10.79
CA SER A 27 10.59 -0.63 -12.25
C SER A 27 11.49 0.45 -12.87
N ALA A 28 11.64 1.61 -12.21
CA ALA A 28 12.57 2.64 -12.64
C ALA A 28 14.04 2.17 -12.51
N LEU A 29 14.38 1.53 -11.39
CA LEU A 29 15.72 0.98 -11.15
C LEU A 29 16.05 -0.17 -12.11
N ASP A 30 15.10 -1.05 -12.42
CA ASP A 30 15.27 -2.12 -13.42
C ASP A 30 15.59 -1.54 -14.81
N ARG A 31 14.92 -0.44 -15.19
CA ARG A 31 15.24 0.28 -16.43
C ARG A 31 16.62 0.93 -16.39
N GLN A 32 17.04 1.49 -15.26
CA GLN A 32 18.39 2.05 -15.12
C GLN A 32 19.47 0.98 -15.23
N VAL A 33 19.29 -0.18 -14.59
CA VAL A 33 20.21 -1.32 -14.74
C VAL A 33 20.33 -1.73 -16.21
N SER A 34 19.20 -1.86 -16.91
CA SER A 34 19.17 -2.22 -18.33
C SER A 34 19.90 -1.19 -19.20
N ARG A 35 19.76 0.11 -18.91
CA ARG A 35 20.49 1.17 -19.60
C ARG A 35 21.99 1.09 -19.35
N ILE A 36 22.42 0.84 -18.11
CA ILE A 36 23.85 0.71 -17.80
C ILE A 36 24.45 -0.47 -18.56
N TYR A 37 23.76 -1.61 -18.64
CA TYR A 37 24.23 -2.74 -19.45
C TYR A 37 24.34 -2.38 -20.94
N HIS A 38 23.33 -1.72 -21.50
CA HIS A 38 23.35 -1.27 -22.89
C HIS A 38 24.47 -0.25 -23.17
N ASP A 39 24.75 0.64 -22.23
CA ASP A 39 25.84 1.61 -22.33
C ASP A 39 27.20 0.88 -22.35
N ILE A 40 27.39 -0.11 -21.46
CA ILE A 40 28.59 -0.96 -21.43
C ILE A 40 28.77 -1.69 -22.77
N GLU A 41 27.72 -2.33 -23.29
CA GLU A 41 27.75 -3.07 -24.56
C GLU A 41 28.12 -2.20 -25.76
N LYS A 42 27.73 -0.93 -25.75
CA LYS A 42 28.01 0.02 -26.84
C LYS A 42 29.34 0.76 -26.71
N SER A 43 29.92 0.78 -25.51
CA SER A 43 31.16 1.51 -25.25
C SER A 43 32.38 0.72 -25.72
N GLU A 44 33.37 1.41 -26.31
CA GLU A 44 34.72 0.86 -26.36
C GLU A 44 35.28 0.83 -24.93
N PHE A 45 35.61 -0.37 -24.46
CA PHE A 45 35.97 -0.59 -23.06
C PHE A 45 37.34 0.02 -22.74
N ASP A 46 37.35 0.99 -21.82
CA ASP A 46 38.55 1.53 -21.19
C ASP A 46 38.38 1.50 -19.66
N LEU A 47 39.51 1.61 -18.94
CA LEU A 47 39.52 1.48 -17.48
C LEU A 47 38.74 2.60 -16.77
N GLU A 48 38.73 3.81 -17.32
CA GLU A 48 38.06 4.96 -16.70
C GLU A 48 36.54 4.81 -16.81
N LYS A 49 36.03 4.55 -18.02
CA LYS A 49 34.61 4.26 -18.24
C LYS A 49 34.16 2.98 -17.55
N GLY A 50 35.00 1.96 -17.53
CA GLY A 50 34.74 0.71 -16.81
C GLY A 50 34.48 0.95 -15.32
N ASN A 51 35.29 1.81 -14.68
CA ASN A 51 35.09 2.19 -13.29
C ASN A 51 33.80 3.01 -13.09
N GLU A 52 33.52 3.96 -13.98
CA GLU A 52 32.26 4.75 -13.93
C GLU A 52 31.03 3.85 -14.00
N TYR A 53 30.98 2.94 -14.97
CA TYR A 53 29.87 2.00 -15.12
C TYR A 53 29.73 1.09 -13.89
N ALA A 54 30.85 0.61 -13.34
CA ALA A 54 30.84 -0.23 -12.14
C ALA A 54 30.25 0.49 -10.92
N LEU A 55 30.63 1.76 -10.71
CA LEU A 55 30.10 2.59 -9.62
C LEU A 55 28.59 2.84 -9.80
N ARG A 56 28.18 3.29 -10.98
CA ARG A 56 26.76 3.52 -11.30
C ARG A 56 25.92 2.25 -11.14
N LEU A 57 26.43 1.12 -11.60
CA LEU A 57 25.76 -0.18 -11.47
C LEU A 57 25.64 -0.58 -10.00
N LYS A 58 26.72 -0.47 -9.22
CA LYS A 58 26.73 -0.80 -7.80
C LYS A 58 25.68 0.02 -7.03
N GLU A 59 25.66 1.33 -7.21
CA GLU A 59 24.70 2.22 -6.54
C GLU A 59 23.25 1.87 -6.93
N THR A 60 23.00 1.69 -8.23
CA THR A 60 21.66 1.33 -8.74
C THR A 60 21.19 -0.01 -8.13
N LEU A 61 22.07 -1.02 -8.07
CA LEU A 61 21.75 -2.33 -7.50
C LEU A 61 21.54 -2.27 -5.99
N GLN A 62 22.27 -1.43 -5.26
CA GLN A 62 22.06 -1.22 -3.83
C GLN A 62 20.70 -0.58 -3.56
N ASN A 63 20.36 0.49 -4.27
CA ASN A 63 19.05 1.14 -4.19
C ASN A 63 17.93 0.15 -4.50
N ARG A 64 18.10 -0.68 -5.53
CA ARG A 64 17.14 -1.72 -5.92
C ARG A 64 16.92 -2.75 -4.81
N ARG A 65 17.97 -3.15 -4.10
CA ARG A 65 17.85 -4.12 -2.98
C ARG A 65 17.03 -3.54 -1.84
N VAL A 66 17.25 -2.27 -1.49
CA VAL A 66 16.48 -1.59 -0.45
C VAL A 66 15.00 -1.53 -0.82
N VAL A 67 14.67 -1.05 -2.02
CA VAL A 67 13.27 -0.97 -2.49
C VAL A 67 12.61 -2.35 -2.52
N LYS A 68 13.31 -3.38 -3.00
CA LYS A 68 12.80 -4.75 -3.06
C LYS A 68 12.56 -5.34 -1.67
N ASP A 69 13.41 -5.02 -0.69
CA ASP A 69 13.23 -5.46 0.69
C ASP A 69 11.96 -4.86 1.31
N GLU A 70 11.77 -3.55 1.15
CA GLU A 70 10.56 -2.87 1.61
C GLU A 70 9.29 -3.39 0.92
N LEU A 71 9.34 -3.65 -0.39
CA LEU A 71 8.23 -4.30 -1.10
C LEU A 71 7.88 -5.67 -0.53
N LYS A 72 8.89 -6.47 -0.16
CA LYS A 72 8.65 -7.80 0.44
C LYS A 72 7.99 -7.68 1.81
N LYS A 73 8.34 -6.67 2.61
CA LYS A 73 7.71 -6.42 3.91
C LYS A 73 6.25 -5.96 3.75
N LEU A 74 5.98 -5.10 2.76
CA LEU A 74 4.66 -4.53 2.53
C LEU A 74 3.69 -5.48 1.80
N ALA A 75 4.21 -6.33 0.90
CA ALA A 75 3.40 -7.18 0.03
C ALA A 75 2.38 -8.08 0.77
N PRO A 76 2.71 -8.74 1.89
CA PRO A 76 1.74 -9.55 2.62
C PRO A 76 0.58 -8.72 3.16
N VAL A 77 0.86 -7.54 3.72
CA VAL A 77 -0.15 -6.62 4.28
C VAL A 77 -1.04 -6.09 3.17
N TYR A 78 -0.45 -5.61 2.07
CA TYR A 78 -1.20 -5.14 0.91
C TYR A 78 -2.11 -6.22 0.34
N ARG A 79 -1.59 -7.44 0.15
CA ARG A 79 -2.37 -8.56 -0.38
C ARG A 79 -3.55 -8.89 0.54
N MET A 80 -3.30 -9.01 1.85
CA MET A 80 -4.34 -9.27 2.83
C MET A 80 -5.44 -8.21 2.78
N LEU A 81 -5.08 -6.92 2.80
CA LEU A 81 -6.07 -5.84 2.75
C LEU A 81 -6.84 -5.85 1.43
N ARG A 82 -6.14 -5.92 0.30
CA ARG A 82 -6.76 -5.95 -1.03
C ARG A 82 -7.78 -7.08 -1.18
N ASP A 83 -7.47 -8.26 -0.66
CA ASP A 83 -8.31 -9.45 -0.84
C ASP A 83 -9.51 -9.46 0.12
N ASN A 84 -9.53 -8.63 1.18
CA ASN A 84 -10.57 -8.67 2.22
C ASN A 84 -11.38 -7.38 2.39
N VAL A 85 -10.84 -6.21 2.02
CA VAL A 85 -11.50 -4.90 2.26
C VAL A 85 -12.85 -4.80 1.55
N SER A 86 -12.95 -5.29 0.31
CA SER A 86 -14.22 -5.31 -0.45
C SER A 86 -15.30 -6.12 0.26
N TRP A 87 -14.94 -7.28 0.82
CA TRP A 87 -15.88 -8.09 1.59
C TRP A 87 -16.33 -7.36 2.86
N VAL A 88 -15.40 -6.72 3.58
CA VAL A 88 -15.75 -5.94 4.79
C VAL A 88 -16.68 -4.78 4.44
N GLU A 89 -16.42 -4.05 3.35
CA GLU A 89 -17.25 -2.96 2.85
C GLU A 89 -18.68 -3.41 2.53
N GLU A 90 -18.83 -4.56 1.86
CA GLU A 90 -20.15 -5.13 1.58
C GLU A 90 -20.91 -5.48 2.87
N GLN A 91 -20.24 -6.13 3.83
CA GLN A 91 -20.88 -6.50 5.10
C GLN A 91 -21.24 -5.27 5.93
N TYR A 92 -20.33 -4.30 6.00
CA TYR A 92 -20.54 -3.05 6.71
C TYR A 92 -21.75 -2.31 6.16
N THR A 93 -21.80 -2.13 4.84
CA THR A 93 -22.91 -1.44 4.15
C THR A 93 -24.25 -2.11 4.42
N LYS A 94 -24.31 -3.45 4.34
CA LYS A 94 -25.53 -4.23 4.65
C LYS A 94 -26.00 -4.03 6.08
N VAL A 95 -25.09 -4.11 7.06
CA VAL A 95 -25.43 -3.95 8.48
C VAL A 95 -25.86 -2.52 8.81
N VAL A 96 -25.18 -1.52 8.23
CA VAL A 96 -25.52 -0.11 8.40
C VAL A 96 -26.92 0.18 7.85
N ALA A 97 -27.23 -0.27 6.63
CA ALA A 97 -28.56 -0.12 6.05
C ALA A 97 -29.64 -0.75 6.94
N LYS A 98 -29.44 -2.00 7.37
CA LYS A 98 -30.38 -2.70 8.27
C LYS A 98 -30.54 -2.00 9.62
N SER A 99 -29.47 -1.38 10.14
CA SER A 99 -29.51 -0.59 11.37
C SER A 99 -30.37 0.66 11.21
N TYR A 100 -30.26 1.37 10.08
CA TYR A 100 -31.13 2.50 9.76
C TYR A 100 -32.60 2.08 9.62
N GLU A 101 -32.88 0.99 8.90
CA GLU A 101 -34.23 0.43 8.76
C GLU A 101 -34.84 0.08 10.13
N LEU A 102 -34.08 -0.60 10.99
CA LEU A 102 -34.54 -0.97 12.33
C LEU A 102 -34.87 0.26 13.18
N LYS A 103 -33.97 1.25 13.19
CA LYS A 103 -34.18 2.49 13.95
C LYS A 103 -35.42 3.24 13.46
N ALA A 104 -35.64 3.30 12.14
CA ALA A 104 -36.82 3.91 11.57
C ALA A 104 -38.10 3.15 11.96
N SER A 105 -38.10 1.82 11.84
CA SER A 105 -39.27 0.98 12.16
C SER A 105 -39.71 1.04 13.63
N LEU A 106 -38.77 1.30 14.54
CA LEU A 106 -39.01 1.34 15.98
C LEU A 106 -38.96 2.77 16.57
N ASN A 107 -38.86 3.80 15.73
CA ASN A 107 -38.71 5.21 16.14
C ASN A 107 -37.59 5.43 17.19
N VAL A 108 -36.47 4.70 17.06
CA VAL A 108 -35.37 4.76 18.02
C VAL A 108 -34.52 6.00 17.74
N THR A 109 -34.61 7.00 18.63
CA THR A 109 -33.84 8.26 18.56
C THR A 109 -32.62 8.27 19.47
N LYS A 110 -32.55 7.35 20.43
CA LYS A 110 -31.48 7.29 21.43
C LYS A 110 -30.18 6.79 20.82
N THR A 111 -29.07 7.44 21.14
CA THR A 111 -27.73 7.07 20.68
C THR A 111 -27.00 6.19 21.69
N ILE A 112 -25.93 5.52 21.26
CA ILE A 112 -25.10 4.72 22.17
C ILE A 112 -24.49 5.56 23.29
N ASN A 113 -24.14 6.82 23.05
CA ASN A 113 -23.66 7.72 24.09
C ASN A 113 -24.74 8.00 25.13
N GLY A 114 -26.00 8.22 24.69
CA GLY A 114 -27.12 8.38 25.61
C GLY A 114 -27.43 7.12 26.41
N VAL A 115 -27.21 5.93 25.84
CA VAL A 115 -27.31 4.67 26.59
C VAL A 115 -26.20 4.56 27.63
N LEU A 116 -24.95 4.87 27.27
CA LEU A 116 -23.82 4.81 28.19
C LEU A 116 -23.95 5.79 29.36
N SER A 117 -24.52 6.98 29.12
CA SER A 117 -24.79 7.97 30.18
C SER A 117 -25.88 7.54 31.17
N ASP A 118 -26.77 6.64 30.79
CA ASP A 118 -27.89 6.22 31.65
C ASP A 118 -27.56 4.96 32.49
N ILE A 119 -26.56 4.19 32.07
CA ILE A 119 -26.19 2.90 32.68
C ILE A 119 -24.83 2.98 33.40
N GLY A 120 -23.96 3.92 33.00
CA GLY A 120 -22.67 4.19 33.67
C GLY A 120 -22.81 5.15 34.83
#